data_AF-A0A1F1LHY7-F1
#
_entry.id   AF-A0A1F1LHY7-F1
#
_cell.length_a   1.000
_cell.length_b   1.000
_cell.length_c   1.000
_cell.angle_alpha   90.00
_cell.angle_beta   90.00
_cell.angle_gamma   90.00
#
_symmetry.space_group_name_H-M   'P 1'
#
loop_
_entity.id
_entity.type
_entity.pdbx_description
1 polymer ?
#
loop_
_entity_poly.entity_id
_entity_poly.type
_entity_poly.pdbx_seq_one_letter_code
_entity_poly.pdbx_strand_id
1 'polypeptide(L)'
;MPASDTAATRPGIEPRGPILYAEDGWSWAWILAAPVFCAAAAAFELITDAPVHWIMLTVCAVASALCHGVMIAATRVHGRVRLTPQVYIQGTEELGLDRIDAVLPLPAAGAPEASWQTARTLGELREVPRRRGAVGLRLDSGAEV
;
A
#
# COMPACT_ATOMS: atom_id res chain seq x y z
N MET A 1 11.22 34.07 15.30
CA MET A 1 11.35 32.74 14.69
C MET A 1 11.01 31.70 15.74
N PRO A 2 9.77 31.16 15.78
CA PRO A 2 9.54 29.94 16.53
C PRO A 2 10.03 28.75 15.70
N ALA A 3 10.55 27.76 16.42
CA ALA A 3 11.29 26.62 15.92
C ALA A 3 10.51 25.81 14.87
N SER A 4 11.21 25.43 13.81
CA SER A 4 10.83 24.38 12.88
C SER A 4 10.54 23.10 13.67
N ASP A 5 9.26 22.75 13.78
CA ASP A 5 8.79 21.58 14.52
C ASP A 5 9.28 20.33 13.77
N THR A 6 10.47 19.86 14.17
CA THR A 6 11.14 18.67 13.61
C THR A 6 10.61 17.43 14.33
N ALA A 7 9.28 17.37 14.49
CA ALA A 7 8.53 16.30 15.14
C ALA A 7 7.39 15.94 14.18
N ALA A 8 7.34 14.79 13.52
CA ALA A 8 8.05 13.56 13.74
C ALA A 8 8.10 12.79 12.41
N THR A 9 9.25 12.75 11.77
CA THR A 9 9.53 11.80 10.69
C THR A 9 9.81 10.42 11.30
N ARG A 10 8.86 9.87 12.05
CA ARG A 10 8.92 8.46 12.49
C ARG A 10 7.95 7.66 11.63
N PRO A 11 8.44 6.84 10.68
CA PRO A 11 7.57 5.90 9.99
C PRO A 11 6.87 5.01 11.03
N GLY A 12 5.53 5.07 11.07
CA GLY A 12 4.71 4.21 11.91
C GLY A 12 3.97 4.87 13.08
N ILE A 13 4.11 6.19 13.32
CA ILE A 13 3.20 6.88 14.26
C ILE A 13 1.91 7.19 13.51
N GLU A 14 0.77 6.68 13.99
CA GLU A 14 -0.51 7.09 13.43
C GLU A 14 -0.71 8.61 13.66
N PRO A 15 -1.04 9.37 12.60
CA PRO A 15 -1.26 10.80 12.73
C PRO A 15 -2.35 11.07 13.78
N ARG A 16 -2.06 11.99 14.70
CA ARG A 16 -3.01 12.40 15.75
C ARG A 16 -4.15 13.18 15.10
N GLY A 17 -5.27 12.50 14.87
CA GLY A 17 -6.48 13.13 14.33
C GLY A 17 -7.48 12.11 13.78
N PRO A 18 -8.69 12.56 13.41
CA PRO A 18 -9.66 11.70 12.72
C PRO A 18 -9.10 11.28 11.35
N ILE A 19 -9.16 9.99 11.04
CA ILE A 19 -8.79 9.47 9.72
C ILE A 19 -9.94 9.76 8.75
N LEU A 20 -9.71 10.64 7.79
CA LEU A 20 -10.69 11.02 6.77
C LEU A 20 -10.75 9.98 5.64
N TYR A 21 -9.61 9.38 5.30
CA TYR A 21 -9.51 8.30 4.34
C TYR A 21 -8.39 7.34 4.75
N ALA A 22 -8.62 6.04 4.60
CA ALA A 22 -7.63 5.01 4.88
C ALA A 22 -7.73 3.89 3.86
N GLU A 23 -6.57 3.48 3.35
CA GLU A 23 -6.43 2.33 2.50
C GLU A 23 -5.24 1.48 2.96
N ASP A 24 -5.55 0.34 3.57
CA ASP A 24 -4.61 -0.56 4.21
C ASP A 24 -4.21 -1.75 3.33
N GLY A 25 -3.80 -1.47 2.08
CA GLY A 25 -3.23 -2.46 1.16
C GLY A 25 -3.96 -3.81 1.13
N TRP A 26 -3.21 -4.91 1.09
CA TRP A 26 -3.79 -6.25 1.08
C TRP A 26 -4.18 -6.73 2.49
N SER A 27 -5.25 -7.52 2.62
CA SER A 27 -5.67 -8.06 3.92
C SER A 27 -4.73 -9.16 4.41
N TRP A 28 -4.39 -9.15 5.70
CA TRP A 28 -3.66 -10.25 6.35
C TRP A 28 -4.40 -11.60 6.28
N ALA A 29 -5.71 -11.58 6.04
CA ALA A 29 -6.50 -12.81 5.83
C ALA A 29 -5.98 -13.67 4.67
N TRP A 30 -5.33 -13.07 3.67
CA TRP A 30 -4.79 -13.80 2.51
C TRP A 30 -3.62 -14.73 2.86
N ILE A 31 -3.00 -14.58 4.03
CA ILE A 31 -2.05 -15.58 4.53
C ILE A 31 -2.69 -16.95 4.63
N LEU A 32 -3.97 -17.02 5.01
CA LEU A 32 -4.68 -18.27 5.25
C LEU A 32 -5.09 -18.99 3.96
N ALA A 33 -5.00 -18.35 2.79
CA ALA A 33 -5.43 -18.97 1.53
C ALA A 33 -4.65 -20.26 1.25
N ALA A 34 -3.33 -20.27 1.42
CA ALA A 34 -2.51 -21.45 1.18
C ALA A 34 -2.70 -22.55 2.25
N PRO A 35 -2.69 -22.26 3.57
CA PRO A 35 -3.06 -23.24 4.59
C PRO A 35 -4.44 -23.87 4.38
N VAL A 36 -5.45 -23.07 4.02
CA VAL A 36 -6.81 -23.59 3.74
C VAL A 36 -6.80 -24.49 2.51
N PHE A 37 -6.06 -24.13 1.46
CA PHE A 37 -5.92 -24.97 0.27
C PHE A 37 -5.22 -26.31 0.59
N CYS A 38 -4.13 -26.30 1.35
CA CYS A 38 -3.43 -27.50 1.77
C CYS A 38 -4.30 -28.39 2.69
N ALA A 39 -5.11 -27.79 3.57
CA ALA A 39 -6.05 -28.52 4.40
C ALA A 39 -7.16 -29.18 3.55
N ALA A 40 -7.66 -28.49 2.53
CA ALA A 40 -8.63 -29.06 1.59
C ALA A 40 -8.02 -30.23 0.79
N ALA A 41 -6.75 -30.11 0.37
CA ALA A 41 -6.03 -31.20 -0.28
C ALA A 41 -5.85 -32.43 0.63
N ALA A 42 -5.46 -32.22 1.89
CA ALA A 42 -5.37 -33.30 2.89
C ALA A 42 -6.72 -34.00 3.11
N ALA A 43 -7.80 -33.22 3.22
CA ALA A 43 -9.15 -33.75 3.36
C ALA A 43 -9.56 -34.59 2.14
N PHE A 44 -9.19 -34.15 0.93
CA PHE A 44 -9.44 -34.90 -0.30
C PHE A 44 -8.66 -36.23 -0.32
N GLU A 45 -7.39 -36.24 0.07
CA GLU A 45 -6.58 -37.48 0.16
C GLU A 45 -7.20 -38.46 1.17
N LEU A 46 -7.69 -37.97 2.31
CA LEU A 46 -8.38 -38.80 3.30
C LEU A 46 -9.70 -39.40 2.78
N ILE A 47 -10.51 -38.60 2.08
CA ILE A 47 -11.80 -39.05 1.53
C ILE A 47 -11.61 -40.10 0.43
N THR A 48 -10.50 -40.02 -0.31
CA THR A 48 -10.18 -40.93 -1.42
C THR A 48 -9.35 -42.15 -0.99
N ASP A 49 -9.07 -42.29 0.30
CA ASP A 49 -8.24 -43.35 0.88
C ASP A 49 -6.81 -43.40 0.27
N ALA A 50 -6.33 -42.23 -0.16
CA ALA A 50 -4.99 -42.05 -0.70
C ALA A 50 -3.96 -41.82 0.43
N PRO A 51 -2.68 -42.17 0.24
CA PRO A 51 -1.64 -41.82 1.20
C PRO A 51 -1.54 -40.30 1.39
N VAL A 52 -1.80 -39.82 2.61
CA VAL A 52 -1.80 -38.39 2.89
C VAL A 52 -0.37 -37.86 3.02
N HIS A 53 -0.02 -36.84 2.22
CA HIS A 53 1.33 -36.28 2.17
C HIS A 53 1.56 -35.20 3.23
N TRP A 54 1.40 -35.54 4.51
CA TRP A 54 1.41 -34.60 5.64
C TRP A 54 2.61 -33.64 5.66
N ILE A 55 3.83 -34.17 5.46
CA ILE A 55 5.06 -33.36 5.49
C ILE A 55 5.05 -32.34 4.33
N MET A 56 4.77 -32.81 3.12
CA MET A 56 4.78 -31.95 1.93
C MET A 56 3.70 -30.86 2.03
N LEU A 57 2.47 -31.22 2.42
CA LEU A 57 1.37 -30.27 2.57
C LEU A 57 1.67 -29.22 3.64
N THR A 58 2.28 -29.61 4.76
CA THR A 58 2.66 -28.70 5.84
C THR A 58 3.77 -27.74 5.39
N VAL A 59 4.81 -28.25 4.71
CA VAL A 59 5.89 -27.41 4.17
C VAL A 59 5.34 -26.41 3.14
N CYS A 60 4.47 -26.86 2.23
CA CYS A 60 3.82 -25.97 1.26
C CYS A 60 2.97 -24.90 1.96
N ALA A 61 2.13 -25.27 2.93
CA ALA A 61 1.29 -24.33 3.66
C ALA A 61 2.12 -23.24 4.35
N VAL A 62 3.19 -23.64 5.06
CA VAL A 62 4.07 -22.71 5.80
C VAL A 62 4.86 -21.83 4.85
N ALA A 63 5.52 -22.41 3.83
CA ALA A 63 6.34 -21.64 2.89
C ALA A 63 5.51 -20.60 2.12
N SER A 64 4.30 -20.98 1.65
CA SER A 64 3.40 -20.05 0.98
C SER A 64 2.85 -18.98 1.93
N ALA A 65 2.49 -19.34 3.17
CA ALA A 65 2.04 -18.37 4.18
C ALA A 65 3.12 -17.33 4.50
N LEU A 66 4.39 -17.76 4.64
CA LEU A 66 5.53 -16.87 4.83
C LEU A 66 5.72 -15.92 3.64
N CYS A 67 5.67 -16.45 2.42
CA CYS A 67 5.77 -15.65 1.19
C CYS A 67 4.66 -14.59 1.11
N HIS A 68 3.40 -14.99 1.34
CA HIS A 68 2.28 -14.05 1.41
C HIS A 68 2.47 -13.02 2.51
N GLY A 69 2.99 -13.41 3.68
CA GLY A 69 3.27 -12.49 4.77
C GLY A 69 4.21 -11.35 4.35
N VAL A 70 5.31 -11.68 3.67
CA VAL A 70 6.25 -10.67 3.15
C VAL A 70 5.57 -9.76 2.12
N MET A 71 4.81 -10.33 1.18
CA MET A 71 4.10 -9.56 0.16
C MET A 71 3.05 -8.61 0.76
N ILE A 72 2.25 -9.10 1.71
CA ILE A 72 1.22 -8.30 2.39
C ILE A 72 1.89 -7.18 3.19
N ALA A 73 2.95 -7.49 3.95
CA ALA A 73 3.70 -6.48 4.68
C ALA A 73 4.25 -5.38 3.75
N ALA A 74 4.88 -5.76 2.64
CA ALA A 74 5.39 -4.80 1.65
C ALA A 74 4.28 -3.90 1.09
N THR A 75 3.12 -4.46 0.71
CA THR A 75 2.00 -3.65 0.20
C THR A 75 1.40 -2.72 1.27
N ARG A 76 1.40 -3.13 2.54
CA ARG A 76 0.91 -2.31 3.65
C ARG A 76 1.90 -1.23 4.08
N VAL A 77 3.19 -1.40 3.83
CA VAL A 77 4.20 -0.38 4.11
C VAL A 77 4.29 0.63 2.97
N HIS A 78 4.31 0.17 1.71
CA HIS A 78 4.57 1.03 0.55
C HIS A 78 3.31 1.45 -0.21
N GLY A 79 2.22 0.69 -0.11
CA GLY A 79 0.95 0.98 -0.80
C GLY A 79 -0.14 1.55 0.12
N ARG A 80 0.21 1.89 1.36
CA ARG A 80 -0.73 2.48 2.32
C ARG A 80 -1.04 3.92 1.95
N VAL A 81 -2.32 4.29 2.00
CA VAL A 81 -2.75 5.68 1.86
C VAL A 81 -3.53 6.07 3.10
N ARG A 82 -3.21 7.23 3.70
CA ARG A 82 -4.03 7.83 4.75
C ARG A 82 -4.16 9.32 4.53
N LEU A 83 -5.36 9.84 4.80
CA LEU A 83 -5.63 11.25 4.83
C LEU A 83 -6.16 11.61 6.21
N THR A 84 -5.57 12.65 6.79
CA THR A 84 -6.04 13.31 8.00
C THR A 84 -6.26 14.79 7.69
N PRO A 85 -6.85 15.58 8.60
CA PRO A 85 -7.06 17.01 8.35
C PRO A 85 -5.77 17.82 8.17
N GLN A 86 -4.61 17.27 8.53
CA GLN A 86 -3.32 17.97 8.49
C GLN A 86 -2.28 17.29 7.60
N VAL A 87 -2.36 15.96 7.43
CA VAL A 87 -1.32 15.18 6.77
C VAL A 87 -1.93 14.18 5.78
N TYR A 88 -1.34 14.12 4.60
CA TYR A 88 -1.49 13.06 3.61
C TYR A 88 -0.29 12.11 3.68
N ILE A 89 -0.55 10.80 3.80
CA ILE A 89 0.47 9.76 3.91
C ILE A 89 0.33 8.82 2.73
N GLN A 90 1.43 8.61 2.00
CA GLN A 90 1.52 7.67 0.89
C GLN A 90 2.75 6.77 1.05
N GLY A 91 2.50 5.49 1.34
CA GLY A 91 3.53 4.53 1.68
C GLY A 91 4.28 4.95 2.95
N THR A 92 5.56 5.29 2.77
CA THR A 92 6.46 5.76 3.83
C THR A 92 6.70 7.27 3.80
N GLU A 93 6.07 8.00 2.88
CA GLU A 93 6.17 9.45 2.77
C GLU A 93 4.97 10.16 3.38
N GLU A 94 5.22 11.25 4.10
CA GLU A 94 4.21 12.11 4.71
C GLU A 94 4.31 13.53 4.12
N LEU A 95 3.16 14.06 3.72
CA LEU A 95 2.98 15.37 3.13
C LEU A 95 1.97 16.17 3.94
N GLY A 96 2.41 17.25 4.58
CA GLY A 96 1.49 18.22 5.20
C GLY A 96 0.56 18.82 4.15
N LEU A 97 -0.74 18.89 4.46
CA LEU A 97 -1.75 19.45 3.55
C LEU A 97 -1.58 20.96 3.35
N ASP A 98 -0.93 21.64 4.28
CA ASP A 98 -0.54 23.04 4.20
C ASP A 98 0.49 23.31 3.10
N ARG A 99 1.25 22.30 2.69
CA ARG A 99 2.22 22.38 1.59
C ARG A 99 1.60 22.17 0.21
N ILE A 100 0.33 21.79 0.13
CA ILE A 100 -0.36 21.55 -1.14
C ILE A 100 -1.01 22.86 -1.58
N ASP A 101 -0.47 23.46 -2.63
CA ASP A 101 -1.03 24.67 -3.24
C ASP A 101 -2.28 24.35 -4.08
N ALA A 102 -2.20 23.29 -4.91
CA ALA A 102 -3.30 22.91 -5.77
C ALA A 102 -3.33 21.41 -6.08
N VAL A 103 -4.54 20.88 -6.27
CA VAL A 103 -4.78 19.57 -6.88
C VAL A 103 -4.95 19.77 -8.38
N LEU A 104 -4.12 19.11 -9.18
CA LEU A 104 -4.10 19.24 -10.63
C LEU A 104 -5.22 18.40 -11.27
N PRO A 105 -5.80 18.86 -12.39
CA PRO A 105 -6.92 18.18 -13.02
C PRO A 105 -6.48 16.82 -13.57
N LEU A 106 -7.41 15.85 -13.54
CA LEU A 106 -7.22 14.54 -14.15
C LEU A 106 -6.93 14.68 -15.66
N PRO A 107 -6.13 13.78 -16.25
CA PRO A 107 -5.81 13.83 -17.68
C PRO A 107 -7.09 13.71 -18.51
N ALA A 108 -7.34 14.70 -19.37
CA ALA A 108 -8.44 14.64 -20.32
C ALA A 108 -8.03 13.80 -21.54
N ALA A 109 -8.97 13.00 -22.07
CA ALA A 109 -8.71 12.20 -23.27
C ALA A 109 -8.35 13.12 -24.46
N GLY A 110 -7.20 12.87 -25.08
CA GLY A 110 -6.69 13.64 -26.22
C GLY A 110 -5.97 14.95 -25.86
N ALA A 111 -5.82 15.27 -24.58
CA ALA A 111 -4.97 16.39 -24.14
C ALA A 111 -3.48 16.01 -24.23
N PRO A 112 -2.59 16.98 -24.48
CA PRO A 112 -1.15 16.76 -24.35
C PRO A 112 -0.80 16.34 -22.91
N GLU A 113 0.27 15.56 -22.79
CA GLU A 113 0.77 15.08 -21.50
C GLU A 113 1.16 16.28 -20.62
N ALA A 114 0.56 16.35 -19.43
CA ALA A 114 0.83 17.42 -18.48
C ALA A 114 2.15 17.15 -17.74
N SER A 115 2.84 18.21 -17.31
CA SER A 115 4.12 18.12 -16.60
C SER A 115 4.08 17.15 -15.41
N TRP A 116 3.03 17.22 -14.60
CA TRP A 116 2.84 16.36 -13.44
C TRP A 116 2.72 14.86 -13.77
N GLN A 117 2.31 14.49 -14.99
CA GLN A 117 2.17 13.08 -15.39
C GLN A 117 3.54 12.36 -15.49
N THR A 118 4.61 13.14 -15.67
CA THR A 118 5.99 12.64 -15.69
C THR A 118 6.77 12.99 -14.42
N ALA A 119 6.10 13.65 -13.46
CA ALA A 119 6.70 14.02 -12.21
C ALA A 119 6.92 12.80 -11.29
N ARG A 120 7.70 13.00 -10.24
CA ARG A 120 7.99 11.97 -9.25
C ARG A 120 6.72 11.66 -8.46
N THR A 121 6.30 10.41 -8.49
CA THR A 121 5.23 9.88 -7.65
C THR A 121 5.55 10.00 -6.16
N LEU A 122 4.55 10.38 -5.37
CA LEU A 122 4.66 10.43 -3.92
C LEU A 122 4.84 9.01 -3.33
N GLY A 123 5.65 8.88 -2.28
CA GLY A 123 6.08 7.62 -1.69
C GLY A 123 7.31 7.01 -2.38
N GLU A 124 7.53 5.73 -2.12
CA GLU A 124 8.71 4.98 -2.61
C GLU A 124 8.42 4.18 -3.89
N LEU A 125 7.17 4.16 -4.34
CA LEU A 125 6.81 3.50 -5.59
C LEU A 125 7.30 4.37 -6.75
N ARG A 126 7.94 3.77 -7.74
CA ARG A 126 8.40 4.50 -8.94
C ARG A 126 7.24 4.89 -9.85
N GLU A 127 6.21 4.05 -9.88
CA GLU A 127 5.07 4.17 -10.79
C GLU A 127 3.77 3.95 -10.03
N VAL A 128 2.69 4.48 -10.60
CA VAL A 128 1.34 4.27 -10.07
C VAL A 128 0.93 2.80 -10.26
N PRO A 129 0.43 2.13 -9.20
CA PRO A 129 0.01 0.74 -9.31
C PRO A 129 -1.02 0.50 -10.42
N ARG A 130 -0.96 -0.68 -11.03
CA ARG A 130 -1.93 -1.06 -12.07
C ARG A 130 -3.35 -0.95 -11.53
N ARG A 131 -4.27 -0.46 -12.38
CA ARG A 131 -5.68 -0.20 -12.04
C ARG A 131 -5.89 0.92 -11.01
N ARG A 132 -4.90 1.78 -10.79
CA ARG A 132 -5.04 3.05 -10.05
C ARG A 132 -4.85 4.24 -10.98
N GLY A 133 -5.51 5.34 -10.66
CA GLY A 133 -5.33 6.62 -11.34
C GLY A 133 -4.29 7.48 -10.62
N ALA A 134 -3.49 8.21 -11.40
CA ALA A 134 -2.59 9.23 -10.89
C ALA A 134 -3.37 10.54 -10.68
N VAL A 135 -3.02 11.30 -9.64
CA VAL A 135 -3.52 12.64 -9.38
C VAL A 135 -2.32 13.52 -9.09
N GLY A 136 -2.13 14.57 -9.87
CA GLY A 136 -1.03 15.51 -9.66
C GLY A 136 -1.32 16.47 -8.51
N LEU A 137 -0.30 16.73 -7.70
CA LEU A 137 -0.31 17.77 -6.68
C LEU A 137 0.72 18.82 -7.04
N ARG A 138 0.36 20.09 -6.91
CA ARG A 138 1.32 21.19 -6.91
C ARG A 138 1.59 21.61 -5.48
N LEU A 139 2.87 21.67 -5.13
CA LEU A 139 3.33 22.10 -3.83
C LEU A 139 3.51 23.62 -3.79
N ASP A 140 3.52 24.18 -2.59
CA ASP A 140 3.83 25.59 -2.31
C ASP A 140 5.20 26.04 -2.87
N SER A 141 6.16 25.12 -2.93
CA SER A 141 7.47 25.31 -3.58
C SER A 141 7.41 25.43 -5.12
N GLY A 142 6.25 25.18 -5.72
CA GLY A 142 6.04 25.11 -7.17
C GLY A 142 6.39 23.76 -7.79
N ALA A 143 6.89 22.80 -7.01
CA ALA A 143 7.13 21.44 -7.47
C ALA A 143 5.81 20.69 -7.73
N GLU A 144 5.79 19.80 -8.72
CA GLU A 144 4.67 18.90 -9.02
C GLU A 144 5.06 17.46 -8.66
N VAL A 145 4.13 16.70 -8.06
CA VAL A 145 4.28 15.30 -7.61
C VAL A 145 3.01 14.48 -7.84
#